data_AF-A0A944RAG5-F1
#
_entry.id   AF-A0A944RAG5-F1
#
_cell.length_a   1.000
_cell.length_b   1.000
_cell.length_c   1.000
_cell.angle_alpha   90.00
_cell.angle_beta   90.00
_cell.angle_gamma   90.00
#
_symmetry.space_group_name_H-M   'P 1'
#
loop_
_entity.id
_entity.type
_entity.pdbx_description
1 polymer ?
#
loop_
_entity_poly.entity_id
_entity_poly.type
_entity_poly.pdbx_seq_one_letter_code
_entity_poly.pdbx_strand_id
1 'polypeptide(L)'
;MKIDTTRFGTLEVDKCDVITVKDGILGFEHLKRFFIVDPGDQTLILWIQSIDDQSVAFPIIEPKFFQPNYSIKLLPAELASLELTDLTDTSVYSILTIPKIVSEMSANMKAPIIINNKTKIARQIVLQNNKLEVQLPMYMELRRYIVDYTSDDSIRTNAGRNENIASTHDDLTTPEISTTATATEHH
;
A
#
# COMPACT_ATOMS: atom_id res chain seq x y z
N MET A 1 14.52 -14.34 -15.99
CA MET A 1 15.70 -13.68 -16.62
C MET A 1 16.38 -12.82 -15.56
N LYS A 2 17.71 -12.71 -15.59
CA LYS A 2 18.45 -11.90 -14.60
C LYS A 2 18.62 -10.47 -15.12
N ILE A 3 18.23 -9.50 -14.32
CA ILE A 3 18.33 -8.07 -14.62
C ILE A 3 19.10 -7.40 -13.49
N ASP A 4 20.22 -6.75 -13.80
CA ASP A 4 20.92 -5.92 -12.82
C ASP A 4 20.21 -4.56 -12.71
N THR A 5 20.09 -4.06 -11.48
CA THR A 5 19.46 -2.77 -11.19
C THR A 5 20.32 -1.99 -10.22
N THR A 6 20.30 -0.67 -10.32
CA THR A 6 21.09 0.18 -9.44
C THR A 6 20.53 0.20 -8.02
N ARG A 7 19.20 0.06 -7.87
CA ARG A 7 18.49 0.22 -6.58
C ARG A 7 18.27 -1.09 -5.82
N PHE A 8 18.05 -2.18 -6.53
CA PHE A 8 17.59 -3.45 -5.95
C PHE A 8 18.58 -4.60 -6.19
N GLY A 9 19.77 -4.29 -6.74
CA GLY A 9 20.75 -5.31 -7.14
C GLY A 9 20.24 -6.15 -8.32
N THR A 10 20.70 -7.39 -8.39
CA THR A 10 20.29 -8.33 -9.44
C THR A 10 18.96 -8.99 -9.08
N LEU A 11 17.96 -8.85 -9.94
CA LEU A 11 16.63 -9.43 -9.77
C LEU A 11 16.39 -10.53 -10.81
N GLU A 12 15.63 -11.55 -10.42
CA GLU A 12 15.11 -12.58 -11.32
C GLU A 12 13.67 -12.24 -11.69
N VAL A 13 13.43 -11.98 -12.98
CA VAL A 13 12.16 -11.51 -13.53
C VAL A 13 11.59 -12.56 -14.48
N ASP A 14 10.33 -12.98 -14.31
CA ASP A 14 9.69 -13.83 -15.31
C ASP A 14 9.45 -13.03 -16.59
N LYS A 15 9.61 -13.66 -17.76
CA LYS A 15 9.30 -13.01 -19.04
C LYS A 15 7.84 -12.60 -19.12
N CYS A 16 6.95 -13.32 -18.43
CA CYS A 16 5.52 -13.03 -18.38
C CYS A 16 5.18 -11.79 -17.53
N ASP A 17 6.10 -11.35 -16.68
CA ASP A 17 5.95 -10.14 -15.86
C ASP A 17 6.47 -8.87 -16.54
N VAL A 18 7.09 -9.02 -17.71
CA VAL A 18 7.59 -7.89 -18.49
C VAL A 18 6.43 -7.09 -19.05
N ILE A 19 6.40 -5.82 -18.68
CA ILE A 19 5.43 -4.83 -19.14
C ILE A 19 6.03 -4.07 -20.33
N THR A 20 5.26 -3.99 -21.41
CA THR A 20 5.61 -3.18 -22.58
C THR A 20 4.86 -1.86 -22.54
N VAL A 21 5.56 -0.77 -22.25
CA VAL A 21 5.01 0.59 -22.25
C VAL A 21 5.12 1.15 -23.67
N LYS A 22 4.03 1.13 -24.45
CA LYS A 22 4.07 1.38 -25.92
C LYS A 22 4.75 2.70 -26.29
N ASP A 23 4.44 3.78 -25.57
CA ASP A 23 5.00 5.11 -25.81
C ASP A 23 6.21 5.42 -24.91
N GLY A 24 6.59 4.48 -24.04
CA GLY A 24 7.49 4.73 -22.92
C GLY A 24 6.84 5.60 -21.85
N ILE A 25 7.64 6.05 -20.90
CA ILE A 25 7.23 7.01 -19.87
C ILE A 25 7.58 8.42 -20.38
N LEU A 26 6.77 9.44 -20.06
CA LEU A 26 7.02 10.82 -20.47
C LEU A 26 8.42 11.28 -20.03
N GLY A 27 9.21 11.79 -20.97
CA GLY A 27 10.63 12.15 -20.78
C GLY A 27 11.61 10.98 -20.90
N PHE A 28 11.12 9.75 -21.08
CA PHE A 28 11.87 8.50 -21.21
C PHE A 28 11.26 7.63 -22.32
N GLU A 29 10.86 8.24 -23.43
CA GLU A 29 10.09 7.59 -24.51
C GLU A 29 10.85 6.44 -25.18
N HIS A 30 12.17 6.40 -25.04
CA HIS A 30 13.05 5.35 -25.58
C HIS A 30 13.03 4.06 -24.72
N LEU A 31 12.64 4.14 -23.45
CA LEU A 31 12.51 2.98 -22.56
C LEU A 31 11.11 2.40 -22.73
N LYS A 32 11.02 1.12 -23.08
CA LYS A 32 9.76 0.46 -23.43
C LYS A 32 9.48 -0.77 -22.58
N ARG A 33 10.50 -1.39 -22.00
CA ARG A 33 10.38 -2.64 -21.24
C ARG A 33 10.59 -2.36 -19.76
N PHE A 34 9.63 -2.75 -18.96
CA PHE A 34 9.63 -2.54 -17.52
C PHE A 34 9.11 -3.77 -16.77
N PHE A 35 9.28 -3.78 -15.46
CA PHE A 35 8.64 -4.72 -14.54
C PHE A 35 8.36 -4.01 -13.22
N ILE A 36 7.46 -4.56 -12.42
CA ILE A 36 7.11 -4.02 -11.10
C ILE A 36 7.99 -4.68 -10.04
N VAL A 37 8.53 -3.88 -9.14
CA VAL A 37 9.29 -4.31 -7.97
C VAL A 37 8.56 -3.85 -6.72
N ASP A 38 8.28 -4.80 -5.84
CA ASP A 38 7.91 -4.53 -4.45
C ASP A 38 9.20 -4.49 -3.62
N PRO A 39 9.54 -3.35 -2.97
CA PRO A 39 10.75 -3.23 -2.17
C PRO A 39 10.69 -4.04 -0.86
N GLY A 40 9.54 -4.57 -0.45
CA GLY A 40 9.38 -5.37 0.77
C GLY A 40 9.52 -4.56 2.07
N ASP A 41 9.44 -3.24 1.98
CA ASP A 41 9.63 -2.30 3.10
C ASP A 41 8.31 -1.95 3.83
N GLN A 42 7.28 -2.78 3.64
CA GLN A 42 5.91 -2.61 4.18
C GLN A 42 5.21 -1.33 3.70
N THR A 43 5.79 -0.59 2.75
CA THR A 43 5.11 0.54 2.13
C THR A 43 4.11 0.06 1.08
N LEU A 44 3.16 0.93 0.73
CA LEU A 44 2.26 0.73 -0.42
C LEU A 44 2.88 1.22 -1.73
N ILE A 45 4.15 1.64 -1.71
CA ILE A 45 4.87 2.21 -2.84
C ILE A 45 5.63 1.09 -3.54
N LEU A 46 5.25 0.86 -4.79
CA LEU A 46 5.95 -0.05 -5.68
C LEU A 46 6.90 0.75 -6.58
N TRP A 47 7.73 0.04 -7.34
CA TRP A 47 8.59 0.65 -8.34
C TRP A 47 8.34 0.03 -9.70
N ILE A 48 8.23 0.86 -10.74
CA ILE A 48 8.30 0.39 -12.13
C ILE A 48 9.74 0.58 -12.62
N GLN A 49 10.47 -0.54 -12.72
CA GLN A 49 11.90 -0.59 -13.04
C GLN A 49 12.08 -0.87 -14.53
N SER A 50 12.94 -0.08 -15.19
CA SER A 50 13.27 -0.32 -16.60
C SER A 50 14.20 -1.53 -16.74
N ILE A 51 13.96 -2.31 -17.79
CA ILE A 51 14.87 -3.36 -18.29
C ILE A 51 15.88 -2.76 -19.28
N ASP A 52 15.48 -1.69 -19.97
CA ASP A 52 16.29 -1.02 -20.98
C ASP A 52 17.40 -0.16 -20.35
N ASP A 53 17.17 0.39 -19.15
CA ASP A 53 18.16 1.12 -18.36
C ASP A 53 18.08 0.77 -16.87
N GLN A 54 19.15 0.17 -16.35
CA GLN A 54 19.26 -0.32 -14.96
C GLN A 54 19.22 0.78 -13.89
N SER A 55 19.45 2.04 -14.29
CA SER A 55 19.43 3.20 -13.40
C SER A 55 18.05 3.86 -13.30
N VAL A 56 17.14 3.53 -14.24
CA VAL A 56 15.83 4.17 -14.34
C VAL A 56 14.74 3.31 -13.69
N ALA A 57 14.15 3.87 -12.63
CA ALA A 57 12.97 3.34 -11.98
C ALA A 57 12.12 4.46 -11.42
N PHE A 58 10.80 4.30 -11.43
CA PHE A 58 9.86 5.29 -10.92
C PHE A 58 9.08 4.73 -9.74
N PRO A 59 8.99 5.45 -8.61
CA PRO A 59 8.08 5.08 -7.54
C PRO A 59 6.65 5.28 -8.01
N ILE A 60 5.82 4.28 -7.79
CA ILE A 60 4.43 4.22 -8.21
C ILE A 60 3.53 3.76 -7.08
N ILE A 61 2.27 4.18 -7.10
CA ILE A 61 1.28 3.78 -6.11
C ILE A 61 -0.11 3.72 -6.75
N GLU A 62 -0.97 2.84 -6.24
CA GLU A 62 -2.37 2.86 -6.64
C GLU A 62 -3.08 4.10 -6.05
N PRO A 63 -3.70 4.95 -6.87
CA PRO A 63 -4.37 6.18 -6.42
C PRO A 63 -5.40 5.99 -5.31
N LYS A 64 -6.07 4.83 -5.29
CA LYS A 64 -7.15 4.52 -4.35
C LYS A 64 -6.72 4.57 -2.88
N PHE A 65 -5.42 4.43 -2.59
CA PHE A 65 -4.90 4.44 -1.22
C PHE A 65 -4.87 5.84 -0.58
N PHE A 66 -4.89 6.91 -1.37
CA PHE A 66 -4.87 8.29 -0.84
C PHE A 66 -5.92 9.18 -1.49
N GLN A 67 -6.58 8.71 -2.56
CA GLN A 67 -7.71 9.36 -3.19
C GLN A 67 -8.76 8.30 -3.55
N PRO A 68 -9.60 7.85 -2.59
CA PRO A 68 -10.54 6.75 -2.79
C PRO A 68 -11.55 6.98 -3.93
N ASN A 69 -11.88 8.24 -4.20
CA ASN A 69 -12.80 8.64 -5.28
C ASN A 69 -12.10 8.88 -6.62
N TYR A 70 -10.82 8.47 -6.77
CA TYR A 70 -10.11 8.59 -8.04
C TYR A 70 -10.72 7.65 -9.07
N SER A 71 -11.24 8.24 -10.15
CA SER A 71 -11.83 7.50 -11.26
C SER A 71 -11.26 8.01 -12.56
N ILE A 72 -10.88 7.09 -13.43
CA ILE A 72 -10.36 7.37 -14.76
C ILE A 72 -11.45 7.08 -15.80
N LYS A 73 -11.47 7.90 -16.85
CA LYS A 73 -12.31 7.67 -18.03
C LYS A 73 -11.40 7.74 -19.25
N LEU A 74 -11.38 6.66 -20.01
CA LEU A 74 -10.62 6.56 -21.23
C LEU A 74 -11.53 6.66 -22.45
N LEU A 75 -11.05 7.31 -23.50
CA LEU A 75 -11.68 7.30 -24.80
C LEU A 75 -11.53 5.92 -25.46
N PRO A 76 -12.41 5.54 -26.40
CA PRO A 76 -12.31 4.25 -27.09
C PRO A 76 -10.94 4.01 -27.76
N ALA A 77 -10.32 5.07 -28.30
CA ALA A 77 -8.98 4.97 -28.90
C ALA A 77 -7.88 4.68 -27.85
N GLU A 78 -8.02 5.20 -26.63
CA GLU A 78 -7.10 4.95 -25.52
C GLU A 78 -7.24 3.51 -25.01
N LEU A 79 -8.47 3.01 -24.87
CA LEU A 79 -8.72 1.60 -24.55
C LEU A 79 -8.15 0.67 -25.62
N ALA A 80 -8.43 0.93 -26.90
CA ALA A 80 -7.93 0.14 -28.01
C ALA A 80 -6.39 0.10 -28.05
N SER A 81 -5.73 1.23 -27.75
CA SER A 81 -4.27 1.29 -27.69
C SER A 81 -3.65 0.42 -26.59
N LEU A 82 -4.40 0.14 -25.53
CA LEU A 82 -4.04 -0.75 -24.43
C LEU A 82 -4.51 -2.20 -24.66
N GLU A 83 -5.11 -2.49 -25.82
CA GLU A 83 -5.75 -3.78 -26.13
C GLU A 83 -6.86 -4.13 -25.13
N LEU A 84 -7.64 -3.12 -24.76
CA LEU A 84 -8.74 -3.19 -23.81
C LEU A 84 -10.05 -2.79 -24.46
N THR A 85 -11.15 -3.34 -23.96
CA THR A 85 -12.52 -2.91 -24.24
C THR A 85 -13.12 -2.09 -23.10
N ASP A 86 -12.63 -2.31 -21.89
CA ASP A 86 -12.98 -1.62 -20.66
C ASP A 86 -11.79 -1.67 -19.68
N LEU A 87 -11.97 -1.20 -18.45
CA LEU A 87 -10.91 -1.16 -17.44
C LEU A 87 -10.90 -2.39 -16.50
N THR A 88 -11.66 -3.43 -16.84
CA THR A 88 -11.64 -4.72 -16.11
C THR A 88 -10.25 -5.35 -16.24
N ASP A 89 -9.76 -5.96 -15.16
CA ASP A 89 -8.43 -6.58 -15.10
C ASP A 89 -7.29 -5.61 -15.50
N THR A 90 -7.38 -4.34 -15.09
CA THR A 90 -6.32 -3.36 -15.27
C THR A 90 -5.70 -2.95 -13.95
N SER A 91 -4.43 -2.60 -13.99
CA SER A 91 -3.76 -1.90 -12.89
C SER A 91 -3.56 -0.44 -13.27
N VAL A 92 -3.85 0.46 -12.31
CA VAL A 92 -3.73 1.91 -12.48
C VAL A 92 -2.81 2.45 -11.41
N TYR A 93 -1.73 3.09 -11.86
CA TYR A 93 -0.71 3.63 -10.97
C TYR A 93 -0.45 5.11 -11.25
N SER A 94 -0.26 5.89 -10.19
CA SER A 94 0.31 7.24 -10.29
C SER A 94 1.81 7.19 -10.03
N ILE A 95 2.59 7.93 -10.82
CA ILE A 95 4.01 8.15 -10.55
C ILE A 95 4.16 9.17 -9.43
N LEU A 96 5.08 8.90 -8.50
CA LEU A 96 5.36 9.76 -7.35
C LEU A 96 6.58 10.66 -7.58
N THR A 97 6.53 11.84 -6.98
CA THR A 97 7.72 12.66 -6.70
C THR A 97 8.00 12.58 -5.20
N ILE A 98 9.13 11.99 -4.83
CA ILE A 98 9.57 11.83 -3.44
C ILE A 98 10.74 12.80 -3.18
N PRO A 99 10.49 13.97 -2.57
CA PRO A 99 11.55 14.90 -2.19
C PRO A 99 12.30 14.42 -0.94
N LYS A 100 13.31 15.18 -0.50
CA LYS A 100 14.08 14.88 0.72
C LYS A 100 13.20 14.81 1.97
N ILE A 101 12.19 15.67 2.05
CA ILE A 101 11.21 15.70 3.13
C ILE A 101 10.00 14.88 2.66
N VAL A 102 9.90 13.63 3.10
CA VAL A 102 8.88 12.67 2.63
C VAL A 102 7.45 13.22 2.78
N SER A 103 7.17 14.06 3.77
CA SER A 103 5.85 14.66 3.94
C SER A 103 5.39 15.59 2.81
N GLU A 104 6.32 16.02 1.96
CA GLU A 104 6.06 16.86 0.78
C GLU A 104 5.86 16.03 -0.50
N MET A 105 5.84 14.70 -0.41
CA MET A 105 5.67 13.85 -1.59
C MET A 105 4.31 14.08 -2.26
N SER A 106 4.33 13.97 -3.58
CA SER A 106 3.16 14.19 -4.43
C SER A 106 3.00 13.09 -5.47
N ALA A 107 1.76 12.91 -5.93
CA ALA A 107 1.41 11.99 -6.99
C ALA A 107 0.95 12.73 -8.25
N ASN A 108 1.34 12.22 -9.42
CA ASN A 108 0.81 12.67 -10.69
C ASN A 108 -0.54 12.00 -11.00
N MET A 109 -1.63 12.70 -10.71
CA MET A 109 -3.00 12.22 -10.92
C MET A 109 -3.49 12.45 -12.35
N LYS A 110 -2.82 13.33 -13.10
CA LYS A 110 -3.17 13.74 -14.46
C LYS A 110 -2.69 12.76 -15.51
N ALA A 111 -1.59 12.05 -15.25
CA ALA A 111 -0.98 11.13 -16.21
C ALA A 111 -0.65 9.75 -15.59
N PRO A 112 -1.66 8.94 -15.22
CA PRO A 112 -1.46 7.60 -14.68
C PRO A 112 -0.84 6.65 -15.70
N ILE A 113 -0.15 5.63 -15.19
CA ILE A 113 0.23 4.44 -15.93
C ILE A 113 -0.92 3.44 -15.83
N ILE A 114 -1.39 2.97 -16.97
CA ILE A 114 -2.46 1.98 -17.07
C ILE A 114 -1.86 0.73 -17.70
N ILE A 115 -2.06 -0.41 -17.05
CA ILE A 115 -1.51 -1.70 -17.44
C ILE A 115 -2.67 -2.66 -17.70
N ASN A 116 -2.71 -3.23 -18.89
CA ASN A 116 -3.54 -4.38 -19.19
C ASN A 116 -2.90 -5.62 -18.56
N ASN A 117 -3.51 -6.18 -17.50
CA ASN A 117 -2.87 -7.27 -16.76
C ASN A 117 -2.82 -8.58 -17.54
N LYS A 118 -3.64 -8.73 -18.59
CA LYS A 118 -3.66 -9.91 -19.48
C LYS A 118 -2.53 -9.86 -20.51
N THR A 119 -2.38 -8.74 -21.20
CA THR A 119 -1.41 -8.61 -22.31
C THR A 119 -0.08 -7.99 -21.88
N LYS A 120 -0.01 -7.42 -20.67
CA LYS A 120 1.13 -6.65 -20.14
C LYS A 120 1.49 -5.44 -21.01
N ILE A 121 0.55 -4.98 -21.85
CA ILE A 121 0.65 -3.70 -22.53
C ILE A 121 0.30 -2.59 -21.55
N ALA A 122 1.12 -1.54 -21.53
CA ALA A 122 0.92 -0.37 -20.72
C ALA A 122 1.08 0.92 -21.52
N ARG A 123 0.48 1.99 -21.01
CA ARG A 123 0.67 3.37 -21.48
C ARG A 123 0.57 4.32 -20.31
N GLN A 124 1.35 5.41 -20.37
CA GLN A 124 1.09 6.58 -19.54
C GLN A 124 0.12 7.51 -20.30
N ILE A 125 -1.08 7.69 -19.77
CA ILE A 125 -2.16 8.42 -20.47
C ILE A 125 -2.44 9.74 -19.79
N VAL A 126 -2.32 10.85 -20.51
CA VAL A 126 -2.70 12.19 -20.03
C VAL A 126 -4.22 12.35 -20.08
N LEU A 127 -4.85 12.33 -18.91
CA LEU A 127 -6.30 12.40 -18.77
C LEU A 127 -6.83 13.79 -19.10
N GLN A 128 -7.98 13.86 -19.77
CA GLN A 128 -8.61 15.12 -20.19
C GLN A 128 -9.29 15.90 -19.04
N ASN A 129 -9.47 15.29 -17.86
CA ASN A 129 -10.10 15.96 -16.72
C ASN A 129 -9.18 17.05 -16.14
N ASN A 130 -9.56 18.32 -16.31
CA ASN A 130 -8.77 19.47 -15.87
C ASN A 130 -8.73 19.68 -14.35
N LYS A 131 -9.54 18.95 -13.58
CA LYS A 131 -9.49 18.97 -12.11
C LYS A 131 -8.39 18.09 -11.53
N LEU A 132 -7.74 17.27 -12.35
CA LEU A 132 -6.67 16.39 -11.89
C LEU A 132 -5.34 17.14 -11.88
N GLU A 133 -4.63 17.03 -10.77
CA GLU A 133 -3.35 17.71 -10.54
C GLU A 133 -2.17 16.84 -10.96
N VAL A 134 -1.10 17.49 -11.43
CA VAL A 134 0.18 16.82 -11.74
C VAL A 134 1.00 16.56 -10.48
N GLN A 135 0.78 17.35 -9.42
CA GLN A 135 1.48 17.24 -8.14
C GLN A 135 0.46 17.34 -7.00
N LEU A 136 -0.35 16.30 -6.82
CA LEU A 136 -1.28 16.25 -5.68
C LEU A 136 -0.49 15.85 -4.41
N PRO A 137 -0.40 16.69 -3.37
CA PRO A 137 0.19 16.29 -2.10
C PRO A 137 -0.60 15.11 -1.49
N MET A 138 0.09 14.05 -1.11
CA MET A 138 -0.59 12.78 -0.78
C MET A 138 -0.22 12.18 0.58
N TYR A 139 0.84 12.69 1.23
CA TYR A 139 1.40 12.06 2.43
C TYR A 139 0.39 11.93 3.59
N MET A 140 -0.38 12.98 3.86
CA MET A 140 -1.37 12.98 4.96
C MET A 140 -2.47 11.94 4.73
N GLU A 141 -3.02 11.90 3.52
CA GLU A 141 -4.10 10.96 3.17
C GLU A 141 -3.60 9.52 3.14
N LEU A 142 -2.41 9.28 2.58
CA LEU A 142 -1.79 7.95 2.61
C LEU A 142 -1.51 7.50 4.05
N ARG A 143 -0.98 8.37 4.90
CA ARG A 143 -0.73 8.06 6.32
C ARG A 143 -2.03 7.70 7.02
N ARG A 144 -3.11 8.45 6.77
CA ARG A 144 -4.43 8.17 7.33
C ARG A 144 -4.92 6.79 6.90
N TYR A 145 -4.84 6.47 5.61
CA TYR A 145 -5.20 5.15 5.08
C TYR A 145 -4.44 4.01 5.77
N ILE A 146 -3.12 4.14 5.95
CA ILE A 146 -2.30 3.13 6.61
C ILE A 146 -2.73 2.95 8.07
N VAL A 147 -2.93 4.06 8.81
CA VAL A 147 -3.34 4.01 10.22
C VAL A 147 -4.73 3.37 10.37
N ASP A 148 -5.69 3.79 9.55
CA ASP A 148 -7.05 3.27 9.58
C ASP A 148 -7.08 1.76 9.28
N TYR A 149 -6.29 1.32 8.28
CA TYR A 149 -6.17 -0.10 7.93
C TYR A 149 -5.52 -0.93 9.04
N THR A 150 -4.49 -0.39 9.73
CA THR A 150 -3.86 -1.09 10.87
C THR A 150 -4.72 -1.09 12.14
N SER A 151 -5.72 -0.21 12.23
CA SER A 151 -6.59 -0.06 13.41
C SER A 151 -7.91 -0.85 13.29
N ASP A 152 -8.17 -1.50 12.16
CA ASP A 152 -9.34 -2.37 11.96
C ASP A 152 -9.17 -3.71 12.73
N ASP A 153 -9.27 -3.61 14.05
CA ASP A 153 -9.18 -4.70 15.03
C ASP A 153 -10.46 -5.58 15.08
N SER A 154 -11.39 -5.37 14.13
CA SER A 154 -12.70 -6.05 14.07
C SER A 154 -12.62 -7.54 13.69
N ILE A 155 -11.43 -8.03 13.31
CA ILE A 155 -11.13 -9.45 13.03
C ILE A 155 -10.23 -10.06 14.12
N ARG A 156 -10.43 -9.71 15.39
CA ARG A 156 -9.93 -10.55 16.49
C ARG A 156 -11.03 -11.48 16.96
N THR A 157 -10.83 -12.79 16.79
CA THR A 157 -11.57 -13.78 17.56
C THR A 157 -11.25 -13.53 19.03
N ASN A 158 -12.20 -12.95 19.78
CA ASN A 158 -12.14 -12.98 21.23
C ASN A 158 -12.15 -14.46 21.64
N ALA A 159 -11.03 -14.95 22.18
CA ALA A 159 -11.04 -16.18 22.93
C ALA A 159 -12.02 -15.97 24.09
N GLY A 160 -13.20 -16.58 23.97
CA GLY A 160 -14.24 -16.53 24.97
C GLY A 160 -13.63 -16.81 26.33
N ARG A 161 -13.80 -15.87 27.25
CA ARG A 161 -13.59 -16.11 28.67
C ARG A 161 -14.66 -17.13 29.05
N ASN A 162 -14.32 -18.42 28.98
CA ASN A 162 -15.19 -19.49 29.43
C ASN A 162 -15.41 -19.32 30.93
N GLU A 163 -16.60 -18.82 31.28
CA GLU A 163 -17.22 -19.11 32.55
C GLU A 163 -17.54 -20.60 32.59
N ASN A 164 -16.96 -21.32 33.54
CA ASN A 164 -17.51 -22.58 34.06
C ASN A 164 -17.03 -22.79 35.50
N ILE A 165 -17.81 -22.21 36.41
CA ILE A 165 -18.40 -22.81 37.61
C ILE A 165 -17.84 -24.17 38.03
N ALA A 166 -17.29 -24.22 39.24
CA ALA A 166 -17.48 -25.34 40.15
C ALA A 166 -18.01 -24.78 41.49
N SER A 167 -19.20 -25.26 41.85
CA SER A 167 -20.01 -24.89 43.00
C SER A 167 -19.73 -25.78 44.22
N THR A 168 -20.34 -25.41 45.35
CA THR A 168 -20.61 -26.15 46.61
C THR A 168 -19.53 -26.11 47.70
N HIS A 169 -19.79 -25.89 49.01
CA HIS A 169 -21.01 -25.82 49.85
C HIS A 169 -20.67 -25.04 51.16
N ASP A 170 -21.70 -24.44 51.80
CA ASP A 170 -21.99 -24.14 53.25
C ASP A 170 -20.84 -24.12 54.29
N ASP A 171 -20.83 -23.33 55.37
CA ASP A 171 -21.89 -22.96 56.32
C ASP A 171 -21.35 -21.90 57.32
N LEU A 172 -22.27 -21.27 58.06
CA LEU A 172 -22.08 -20.37 59.22
C LEU A 172 -21.08 -20.89 60.27
N THR A 173 -20.31 -19.99 60.90
CA THR A 173 -20.37 -19.61 62.34
C THR A 173 -19.08 -18.91 62.83
N THR A 174 -19.24 -17.74 63.46
CA THR A 174 -18.30 -17.22 64.47
C THR A 174 -18.60 -17.93 65.81
N PRO A 175 -17.63 -18.13 66.72
CA PRO A 175 -17.34 -17.08 67.72
C PRO A 175 -15.87 -17.01 68.23
N GLU A 176 -15.69 -15.97 69.06
CA GLU A 176 -14.58 -15.46 69.86
C GLU A 176 -13.67 -16.47 70.62
N ILE A 177 -12.43 -16.04 70.97
CA ILE A 177 -11.97 -15.76 72.37
C ILE A 177 -10.43 -15.57 72.45
N SER A 178 -10.04 -14.34 72.84
CA SER A 178 -9.12 -13.95 73.93
C SER A 178 -7.60 -14.20 73.98
N THR A 179 -6.91 -13.08 74.30
CA THR A 179 -5.71 -12.86 75.16
C THR A 179 -4.33 -13.29 74.61
N THR A 180 -3.28 -12.46 74.66
CA THR A 180 -2.78 -11.72 75.84
C THR A 180 -1.87 -10.53 75.45
N ALA A 181 -1.87 -9.51 76.29
CA ALA A 181 -1.11 -8.26 76.21
C ALA A 181 0.38 -8.40 76.54
N THR A 182 1.21 -7.44 76.07
CA THR A 182 2.15 -6.68 76.92
C THR A 182 2.72 -5.46 76.18
N ALA A 183 2.76 -4.35 76.91
CA ALA A 183 3.25 -3.02 76.50
C ALA A 183 4.79 -2.96 76.40
N THR A 184 5.36 -1.92 75.75
CA THR A 184 6.11 -0.83 76.41
C THR A 184 6.74 0.13 75.36
N GLU A 185 6.40 1.40 75.55
CA GLU A 185 7.00 2.71 75.25
C GLU A 185 8.41 2.91 74.60
N HIS A 186 8.44 3.99 73.79
CA HIS A 186 9.44 5.06 73.67
C HIS A 186 10.93 4.77 73.45
N HIS A 187 11.41 5.11 72.24
CA HIS A 187 12.33 6.24 72.01
C HIS A 187 12.23 6.74 70.56
#